data_AF-A0A6G1Z0R2-F1
#
_entry.id   AF-A0A6G1Z0R2-F1
#
_cell.length_a   1.000
_cell.length_b   1.000
_cell.length_c   1.000
_cell.angle_alpha   90.00
_cell.angle_beta   90.00
_cell.angle_gamma   90.00
#
_symmetry.space_group_name_H-M   'P 1'
#
loop_
_entity.id
_entity.type
_entity.pdbx_description
1 polymer ?
#
loop_
_entity_poly.entity_id
_entity_poly.type
_entity_poly.pdbx_seq_one_letter_code
_entity_poly.pdbx_strand_id
1 'polypeptide(L)'
;MGESLRCAYEHDVGSDGSDHTQTADESVWQCPHPASDETDYCLFHTAIEDKDTDVVTAALVEAINDPDQPSTFIGAQFDALDLAGERLGGDDAVDLREVIVRNDIDLSEATIETPLQLDAASVGGTLSMQRLETSGDISCRHLQTAGQWLLFDARIGGRLDAFGFSGTSLVATGVNVGDGISVRKGTVDEQVDFTQATVDGPVWLSHTDIGGHLDTGAAVYHDRLSLAHCRVEGDVALRDSTVEAELLLDHLHVCGTFDATNLHVAHGVDAKSSQFDGEVDFTEFTATGGHLEFGYARFDAAVYFDAVTIDSTHLSFQNAHFSGGTVSFVRAAITGTLTLSGARFTPESPFRMVETRVGRNVVCDHVSFGGEVYWNALRVNDNVDFSDCTVTALEFGVEIGGRLDFAYTYVSARAGFTETVVRGPARFTSARFDSEPSLTDATLEGDVAAYDVSVQSPETR
;
A
#
# COMPACT_ATOMS: atom_id res chain seq x y z
N MET A 1 -14.12 57.02 21.01
CA MET A 1 -13.91 55.69 20.43
C MET A 1 -12.61 55.21 21.02
N GLY A 2 -12.67 54.38 22.05
CA GLY A 2 -11.47 53.71 22.56
C GLY A 2 -11.06 52.68 21.51
N GLU A 3 -9.77 52.62 21.17
CA GLU A 3 -9.22 51.52 20.40
C GLU A 3 -9.49 50.23 21.18
N SER A 4 -10.21 49.28 20.59
CA SER A 4 -10.32 47.94 21.17
C SER A 4 -8.91 47.37 21.25
N LEU A 5 -8.46 47.03 22.46
CA LEU A 5 -7.16 46.42 22.66
C LEU A 5 -7.12 45.07 21.92
N ARG A 6 -6.00 44.75 21.27
CA ARG A 6 -5.79 43.44 20.64
C ARG A 6 -5.49 42.40 21.71
N CYS A 7 -5.81 41.14 21.42
CA CYS A 7 -5.43 40.02 22.26
C CYS A 7 -3.91 39.97 22.46
N ALA A 8 -3.48 39.77 23.71
CA ALA A 8 -2.07 39.69 24.10
C ALA A 8 -1.43 38.30 23.84
N TYR A 9 -2.14 37.38 23.18
CA TYR A 9 -1.63 36.05 22.89
C TYR A 9 -0.57 36.09 21.77
N GLU A 10 0.56 35.46 22.04
CA GLU A 10 1.66 35.29 21.11
C GLU A 10 1.99 33.80 20.99
N HIS A 11 2.35 33.35 19.79
CA HIS A 11 2.63 31.95 19.50
C HIS A 11 3.92 31.82 18.69
N ASP A 12 4.82 30.94 19.12
CA ASP A 12 6.03 30.62 18.36
C ASP A 12 5.65 29.60 17.28
N VAL A 13 5.36 30.08 16.07
CA VAL A 13 5.11 29.21 14.93
C VAL A 13 6.47 28.65 14.51
N GLY A 14 6.77 27.43 14.97
CA GLY A 14 8.02 26.76 14.66
C GLY A 14 8.26 26.77 13.15
N SER A 15 9.44 27.23 12.73
CA SER A 15 9.78 27.30 11.31
C SER A 15 9.61 25.92 10.68
N ASP A 16 8.74 25.82 9.67
CA ASP A 16 8.65 24.64 8.80
C ASP A 16 10.07 24.18 8.47
N GLY A 17 10.38 22.91 8.77
CA GLY A 17 11.73 22.34 8.76
C GLY A 17 12.41 22.23 7.39
N SER A 18 12.34 23.27 6.56
CA SER A 18 12.92 23.35 5.22
C SER A 18 13.89 24.52 5.01
N ASP A 19 14.05 25.46 5.96
CA ASP A 19 14.95 26.60 5.77
C ASP A 19 15.84 26.90 6.99
N HIS A 20 17.07 26.39 6.97
CA HIS A 20 18.10 26.68 7.96
C HIS A 20 18.71 28.07 7.77
N THR A 21 17.93 29.15 7.71
CA THR A 21 18.50 30.52 7.66
C THR A 21 17.70 31.64 8.34
N GLN A 22 16.61 31.40 9.08
CA GLN A 22 15.88 32.49 9.75
C GLN A 22 16.35 32.77 11.18
N THR A 23 16.55 34.06 11.49
CA THR A 23 16.88 34.59 12.81
C THR A 23 15.65 34.60 13.71
N ALA A 24 15.83 34.21 14.97
CA ALA A 24 14.80 33.93 15.99
C ALA A 24 13.86 35.09 16.42
N ASP A 25 13.81 36.21 15.69
CA ASP A 25 13.02 37.41 16.06
C ASP A 25 11.84 37.67 15.08
N GLU A 26 11.65 36.83 14.05
CA GLU A 26 10.54 36.91 13.08
C GLU A 26 9.57 35.70 13.16
N SER A 27 9.69 34.82 14.18
CA SER A 27 8.87 33.59 14.32
C SER A 27 7.66 33.70 15.24
N VAL A 28 7.45 34.84 15.89
CA VAL A 28 6.37 35.01 16.87
C VAL A 28 5.13 35.61 16.20
N TRP A 29 4.08 34.82 16.08
CA TRP A 29 2.76 35.24 15.62
C TRP A 29 1.99 35.90 16.76
N GLN A 30 1.21 36.94 16.44
CA GLN A 30 0.35 37.65 17.41
C GLN A 30 -1.12 37.54 17.00
N CYS A 31 -1.98 37.24 17.97
CA CYS A 31 -3.41 37.10 17.72
C CYS A 31 -4.05 38.40 17.20
N PRO A 32 -4.76 38.38 16.06
CA PRO A 32 -5.35 39.59 15.49
C PRO A 32 -6.72 39.94 16.11
N HIS A 33 -7.33 39.03 16.86
CA HIS A 33 -8.65 39.21 17.44
C HIS A 33 -8.67 40.24 18.57
N PRO A 34 -9.76 41.00 18.75
CA PRO A 34 -9.89 41.94 19.85
C PRO A 34 -9.89 41.20 21.20
N ALA A 35 -9.23 41.79 22.20
CA ALA A 35 -9.32 41.33 23.57
C ALA A 35 -10.74 41.53 24.12
N SER A 36 -11.14 40.68 25.07
CA SER A 36 -12.40 40.84 25.77
C SER A 36 -12.35 42.06 26.72
N ASP A 37 -13.51 42.52 27.18
CA ASP A 37 -13.58 43.62 28.15
C ASP A 37 -13.03 43.22 29.54
N GLU A 38 -12.92 41.92 29.82
CA GLU A 38 -12.59 41.37 31.14
C GLU A 38 -11.12 40.89 31.25
N THR A 39 -10.47 40.57 30.13
CA THR A 39 -9.12 40.02 30.08
C THR A 39 -8.31 40.61 28.93
N ASP A 40 -6.98 40.52 29.00
CA ASP A 40 -6.09 40.89 27.88
C ASP A 40 -6.16 39.89 26.70
N TYR A 41 -7.05 38.89 26.76
CA TYR A 41 -7.20 37.83 25.76
C TYR A 41 -8.55 37.90 25.05
N CYS A 42 -8.60 37.46 23.79
CA CYS A 42 -9.85 37.26 23.08
C CYS A 42 -10.58 36.02 23.61
N LEU A 43 -11.83 35.83 23.20
CA LEU A 43 -12.62 34.66 23.59
C LEU A 43 -11.92 33.33 23.28
N PHE A 44 -11.14 33.24 22.20
CA PHE A 44 -10.44 32.01 21.81
C PHE A 44 -9.18 31.69 22.64
N HIS A 45 -8.53 32.70 23.24
CA HIS A 45 -7.28 32.55 24.00
C HIS A 45 -7.43 32.70 25.53
N THR A 46 -8.64 32.94 26.04
CA THR A 46 -8.94 32.83 27.48
C THR A 46 -8.84 31.35 27.93
N ALA A 47 -8.82 31.06 29.23
CA ALA A 47 -8.81 29.69 29.75
C ALA A 47 -10.11 28.94 29.39
N ILE A 48 -10.02 27.63 29.15
CA ILE A 48 -11.20 26.80 28.77
C ILE A 48 -12.27 26.85 29.88
N GLU A 49 -11.86 26.87 31.15
CA GLU A 49 -12.76 26.85 32.31
C GLU A 49 -13.66 28.10 32.40
N ASP A 50 -13.27 29.18 31.73
CA ASP A 50 -13.96 30.46 31.74
C ASP A 50 -14.82 30.68 30.48
N LYS A 51 -14.96 29.66 29.63
CA LYS A 51 -15.70 29.71 28.37
C LYS A 51 -16.90 28.75 28.36
N ASP A 52 -17.93 29.15 27.63
CA ASP A 52 -19.05 28.29 27.27
C ASP A 52 -18.83 27.74 25.84
N THR A 53 -18.93 26.43 25.67
CA THR A 53 -18.61 25.74 24.40
C THR A 53 -19.48 26.22 23.24
N ASP A 54 -20.78 26.40 23.46
CA ASP A 54 -21.71 26.81 22.41
C ASP A 54 -21.43 28.26 22.00
N VAL A 55 -21.13 29.13 22.98
CA VAL A 55 -20.80 30.54 22.73
C VAL A 55 -19.49 30.68 21.95
N VAL A 56 -18.45 29.93 22.31
CA VAL A 56 -17.16 29.96 21.60
C VAL A 56 -17.30 29.44 20.18
N THR A 57 -18.05 28.36 20.00
CA THR A 57 -18.29 27.76 18.68
C THR A 57 -19.06 28.71 17.78
N ALA A 58 -20.12 29.35 18.27
CA ALA A 58 -20.86 30.37 17.52
C ALA A 58 -19.97 31.57 17.14
N ALA A 59 -19.11 32.03 18.07
CA ALA A 59 -18.17 33.12 17.79
C ALA A 59 -17.10 32.73 16.76
N LEU A 60 -16.66 31.46 16.76
CA LEU A 60 -15.74 30.92 15.76
C LEU A 60 -16.36 30.97 14.36
N VAL A 61 -17.60 30.46 14.23
CA VAL A 61 -18.36 30.48 12.96
C VAL A 61 -18.59 31.92 12.48
N GLU A 62 -18.93 32.84 13.38
CA GLU A 62 -19.10 34.26 13.04
C GLU A 62 -17.79 34.88 12.54
N ALA A 63 -16.68 34.67 13.26
CA ALA A 63 -15.37 35.20 12.87
C ALA A 63 -14.88 34.65 11.52
N ILE A 64 -15.09 33.36 11.23
CA ILE A 64 -14.70 32.74 9.95
C ILE A 64 -15.50 33.30 8.77
N ASN A 65 -16.78 33.60 8.98
CA ASN A 65 -17.68 34.06 7.93
C ASN A 65 -17.70 35.59 7.77
N ASP A 66 -17.02 36.32 8.64
CA ASP A 66 -16.89 37.78 8.56
C ASP A 66 -15.66 38.15 7.72
N PRO A 67 -15.81 38.75 6.53
CA PRO A 67 -14.68 39.12 5.67
C PRO A 67 -13.77 40.20 6.26
N ASP A 68 -14.22 40.94 7.28
CA ASP A 68 -13.42 41.93 7.98
C ASP A 68 -12.63 41.32 9.16
N GLN A 69 -12.88 40.06 9.50
CA GLN A 69 -12.18 39.32 10.54
C GLN A 69 -11.28 38.21 9.96
N PRO A 70 -10.06 38.05 10.48
CA PRO A 70 -9.18 37.00 10.00
C PRO A 70 -9.55 35.63 10.58
N SER A 71 -9.62 34.62 9.71
CA SER A 71 -9.96 33.23 10.04
C SER A 71 -8.82 32.44 10.72
N THR A 72 -8.06 33.08 11.62
CA THR A 72 -6.89 32.49 12.28
C THR A 72 -7.06 32.39 13.80
N PHE A 73 -6.81 31.21 14.33
CA PHE A 73 -7.05 30.84 15.74
C PHE A 73 -5.91 29.97 16.29
N ILE A 74 -4.67 30.25 15.86
CA ILE A 74 -3.49 29.44 16.19
C ILE A 74 -3.32 29.32 17.71
N GLY A 75 -3.07 28.09 18.18
CA GLY A 75 -2.82 27.80 19.58
C GLY A 75 -4.03 27.97 20.51
N ALA A 76 -5.22 28.22 19.95
CA ALA A 76 -6.46 28.33 20.73
C ALA A 76 -6.81 27.00 21.41
N GLN A 77 -7.52 27.11 22.54
CA GLN A 77 -7.90 25.96 23.35
C GLN A 77 -9.43 25.90 23.50
N PHE A 78 -9.98 24.71 23.21
CA PHE A 78 -11.41 24.44 23.21
C PHE A 78 -11.74 23.19 24.04
N ASP A 79 -12.92 23.17 24.65
CA ASP A 79 -13.41 21.94 25.30
C ASP A 79 -13.91 20.94 24.25
N ALA A 80 -14.74 21.39 23.32
CA ALA A 80 -15.18 20.68 22.11
C ALA A 80 -15.48 21.72 21.02
N LEU A 81 -15.61 21.29 19.76
CA LEU A 81 -16.04 22.13 18.64
C LEU A 81 -17.15 21.40 17.87
N ASP A 82 -18.38 21.90 17.95
CA ASP A 82 -19.52 21.38 17.17
C ASP A 82 -19.82 22.30 15.98
N LEU A 83 -19.24 21.97 14.83
CA LEU A 83 -19.38 22.68 13.57
C LEU A 83 -20.22 21.85 12.57
N ALA A 84 -21.03 20.92 13.07
CA ALA A 84 -21.82 20.04 12.22
C ALA A 84 -22.85 20.82 11.40
N GLY A 85 -22.88 20.59 10.09
CA GLY A 85 -23.79 21.26 9.16
C GLY A 85 -23.49 22.75 8.92
N GLU A 86 -22.44 23.29 9.53
CA GLU A 86 -22.07 24.70 9.38
C GLU A 86 -21.46 24.99 8.01
N ARG A 87 -21.62 26.24 7.55
CA ARG A 87 -20.96 26.74 6.35
C ARG A 87 -19.86 27.72 6.74
N LEU A 88 -18.63 27.44 6.33
CA LEU A 88 -17.42 28.21 6.61
C LEU A 88 -16.87 28.77 5.30
N GLY A 89 -17.17 30.03 5.01
CA GLY A 89 -17.07 30.62 3.66
C GLY A 89 -16.37 31.97 3.54
N GLY A 90 -15.39 32.28 4.41
CA GLY A 90 -14.60 33.51 4.34
C GLY A 90 -13.61 33.57 3.17
N ASP A 91 -12.82 34.65 3.09
CA ASP A 91 -11.80 34.83 2.03
C ASP A 91 -10.49 34.07 2.33
N ASP A 92 -10.17 33.90 3.62
CA ASP A 92 -8.95 33.27 4.10
C ASP A 92 -9.16 31.80 4.46
N ALA A 93 -8.06 31.03 4.48
CA ALA A 93 -8.06 29.68 5.02
C ALA A 93 -8.51 29.67 6.49
N VAL A 94 -9.27 28.65 6.88
CA VAL A 94 -9.62 28.41 8.28
C VAL A 94 -8.39 27.84 8.99
N ASP A 95 -7.67 28.70 9.70
CA ASP A 95 -6.38 28.39 10.34
C ASP A 95 -6.57 28.05 11.82
N LEU A 96 -6.63 26.74 12.08
CA LEU A 96 -6.71 26.10 13.40
C LEU A 96 -5.40 25.36 13.71
N ARG A 97 -4.24 25.89 13.26
CA ARG A 97 -2.95 25.26 13.58
C ARG A 97 -2.67 25.28 15.09
N GLU A 98 -2.08 24.20 15.57
CA GLU A 98 -1.66 24.03 16.97
C GLU A 98 -2.78 24.20 18.01
N VAL A 99 -4.05 24.09 17.59
CA VAL A 99 -5.18 24.12 18.53
C VAL A 99 -5.20 22.88 19.40
N ILE A 100 -5.69 23.04 20.63
CA ILE A 100 -5.92 21.93 21.56
C ILE A 100 -7.42 21.83 21.84
N VAL A 101 -8.01 20.70 21.47
CA VAL A 101 -9.41 20.38 21.74
C VAL A 101 -9.46 19.21 22.73
N ARG A 102 -10.04 19.42 23.92
CA ARG A 102 -10.05 18.39 24.98
C ARG A 102 -10.88 17.16 24.60
N ASN A 103 -12.00 17.36 23.91
CA ASN A 103 -12.92 16.32 23.48
C ASN A 103 -12.96 16.28 21.95
N ASP A 104 -14.16 16.31 21.36
CA ASP A 104 -14.39 16.06 19.95
C ASP A 104 -14.37 17.36 19.12
N ILE A 105 -14.00 17.21 17.84
CA ILE A 105 -14.31 18.17 16.78
C ILE A 105 -15.30 17.49 15.84
N ASP A 106 -16.50 18.06 15.69
CA ASP A 106 -17.50 17.60 14.76
C ASP A 106 -17.65 18.59 13.59
N LEU A 107 -17.22 18.17 12.40
CA LEU A 107 -17.37 18.84 11.10
C LEU A 107 -18.30 18.02 10.18
N SER A 108 -19.14 17.16 10.76
CA SER A 108 -20.04 16.33 9.97
C SER A 108 -21.03 17.18 9.17
N GLU A 109 -21.19 16.91 7.89
CA GLU A 109 -22.06 17.65 6.96
C GLU A 109 -21.72 19.15 6.81
N ALA A 110 -20.56 19.58 7.31
CA ALA A 110 -20.11 20.95 7.15
C ALA A 110 -19.70 21.24 5.69
N THR A 111 -19.76 22.50 5.29
CA THR A 111 -19.24 22.98 4.01
C THR A 111 -18.15 24.03 4.23
N ILE A 112 -16.93 23.78 3.75
CA ILE A 112 -15.80 24.69 3.89
C ILE A 112 -15.38 25.17 2.49
N GLU A 113 -15.46 26.47 2.24
CA GLU A 113 -15.17 27.04 0.90
C GLU A 113 -13.68 27.34 0.70
N THR A 114 -12.93 27.42 1.80
CA THR A 114 -11.49 27.72 1.82
C THR A 114 -10.68 26.53 2.36
N PRO A 115 -9.34 26.54 2.23
CA PRO A 115 -8.52 25.51 2.84
C PRO A 115 -8.69 25.46 4.36
N LEU A 116 -8.62 24.26 4.93
CA LEU A 116 -8.66 24.01 6.37
C LEU A 116 -7.25 23.63 6.84
N GLN A 117 -6.72 24.32 7.85
CA GLN A 117 -5.43 24.00 8.46
C GLN A 117 -5.64 23.56 9.91
N LEU A 118 -5.23 22.33 10.19
CA LEU A 118 -5.22 21.66 11.49
C LEU A 118 -3.81 21.12 11.80
N ASP A 119 -2.77 21.74 11.22
CA ASP A 119 -1.40 21.28 11.43
C ASP A 119 -1.03 21.38 12.90
N ALA A 120 -0.44 20.30 13.43
CA ALA A 120 -0.06 20.13 14.82
C ALA A 120 -1.21 20.34 15.83
N ALA A 121 -2.47 20.22 15.38
CA ALA A 121 -3.61 20.21 16.28
C ALA A 121 -3.63 18.93 17.13
N SER A 122 -4.15 19.04 18.35
CA SER A 122 -4.34 17.92 19.28
C SER A 122 -5.82 17.80 19.66
N VAL A 123 -6.44 16.69 19.28
CA VAL A 123 -7.84 16.37 19.58
C VAL A 123 -7.89 15.22 20.59
N GLY A 124 -8.37 15.49 21.80
CA GLY A 124 -8.47 14.49 22.86
C GLY A 124 -9.59 13.47 22.66
N GLY A 125 -10.50 13.73 21.72
CA GLY A 125 -11.55 12.81 21.29
C GLY A 125 -11.48 12.50 19.79
N THR A 126 -12.66 12.39 19.19
CA THR A 126 -12.89 12.07 17.78
C THR A 126 -12.83 13.33 16.92
N LEU A 127 -12.21 13.23 15.75
CA LEU A 127 -12.32 14.21 14.67
C LEU A 127 -13.31 13.67 13.64
N SER A 128 -14.54 14.16 13.63
CA SER A 128 -15.57 13.75 12.69
C SER A 128 -15.65 14.73 11.52
N MET A 129 -15.53 14.23 10.29
CA MET A 129 -15.65 14.96 9.02
C MET A 129 -16.58 14.18 8.07
N GLN A 130 -17.60 13.52 8.63
CA GLN A 130 -18.52 12.70 7.87
C GLN A 130 -19.30 13.55 6.88
N ARG A 131 -19.32 13.20 5.60
CA ARG A 131 -19.99 13.96 4.55
C ARG A 131 -19.57 15.44 4.53
N LEU A 132 -18.36 15.76 4.99
CA LEU A 132 -17.75 17.07 4.86
C LEU A 132 -17.61 17.40 3.37
N GLU A 133 -17.97 18.62 2.98
CA GLU A 133 -17.67 19.14 1.65
C GLU A 133 -16.66 20.29 1.76
N THR A 134 -15.50 20.15 1.11
CA THR A 134 -14.54 21.26 0.96
C THR A 134 -14.10 21.44 -0.48
N SER A 135 -13.96 22.68 -0.93
CA SER A 135 -13.35 22.99 -2.23
C SER A 135 -11.83 23.08 -2.18
N GLY A 136 -11.24 23.23 -0.99
CA GLY A 136 -9.81 23.45 -0.79
C GLY A 136 -9.08 22.24 -0.23
N ASP A 137 -7.81 22.46 0.09
CA ASP A 137 -6.96 21.50 0.80
C ASP A 137 -7.36 21.37 2.27
N ILE A 138 -7.18 20.19 2.84
CA ILE A 138 -7.18 19.94 4.28
C ILE A 138 -5.76 19.57 4.68
N SER A 139 -5.10 20.46 5.41
CA SER A 139 -3.79 20.20 6.00
C SER A 139 -3.96 19.78 7.45
N CYS A 140 -3.52 18.56 7.78
CA CYS A 140 -3.56 17.94 9.10
C CYS A 140 -2.17 17.39 9.46
N ARG A 141 -1.11 18.12 9.10
CA ARG A 141 0.26 17.66 9.28
C ARG A 141 0.57 17.60 10.76
N HIS A 142 1.09 16.49 11.26
CA HIS A 142 1.35 16.26 12.68
C HIS A 142 0.09 16.35 13.56
N LEU A 143 -1.10 16.21 12.98
CA LEU A 143 -2.35 16.08 13.73
C LEU A 143 -2.27 14.88 14.69
N GLN A 144 -2.73 15.09 15.91
CA GLN A 144 -2.86 14.04 16.92
C GLN A 144 -4.32 13.86 17.32
N THR A 145 -4.82 12.62 17.27
CA THR A 145 -6.17 12.28 17.78
C THR A 145 -6.06 11.15 18.80
N ALA A 146 -6.63 11.34 19.99
CA ALA A 146 -6.78 10.23 20.93
C ALA A 146 -7.96 9.32 20.56
N GLY A 147 -8.97 9.86 19.88
CA GLY A 147 -10.06 9.09 19.27
C GLY A 147 -9.82 8.75 17.80
N GLN A 148 -10.92 8.47 17.10
CA GLN A 148 -10.91 8.16 15.67
C GLN A 148 -10.95 9.43 14.82
N TRP A 149 -10.37 9.38 13.63
CA TRP A 149 -10.59 10.38 12.59
C TRP A 149 -11.50 9.79 11.51
N LEU A 150 -12.70 10.35 11.37
CA LEU A 150 -13.77 9.82 10.52
C LEU A 150 -14.00 10.76 9.33
N LEU A 151 -13.89 10.26 8.10
CA LEU A 151 -14.15 11.01 6.85
C LEU A 151 -15.16 10.28 5.94
N PHE A 152 -16.10 9.53 6.54
CA PHE A 152 -17.12 8.78 5.81
C PHE A 152 -17.82 9.64 4.76
N ASP A 153 -17.77 9.23 3.48
CA ASP A 153 -18.40 9.93 2.35
C ASP A 153 -18.02 11.43 2.21
N ALA A 154 -16.87 11.84 2.75
CA ALA A 154 -16.40 13.22 2.61
C ALA A 154 -15.95 13.52 1.17
N ARG A 155 -16.11 14.78 0.75
CA ARG A 155 -15.70 15.29 -0.56
C ARG A 155 -14.69 16.41 -0.37
N ILE A 156 -13.46 16.15 -0.78
CA ILE A 156 -12.33 17.08 -0.66
C ILE A 156 -11.88 17.46 -2.06
N GLY A 157 -12.17 18.68 -2.49
CA GLY A 157 -11.80 19.18 -3.82
C GLY A 157 -10.29 19.28 -4.03
N GLY A 158 -9.54 19.55 -2.96
CA GLY A 158 -8.08 19.61 -2.96
C GLY A 158 -7.40 18.36 -2.42
N ARG A 159 -6.25 18.55 -1.77
CA ARG A 159 -5.45 17.50 -1.12
C ARG A 159 -5.84 17.32 0.34
N LEU A 160 -5.77 16.07 0.81
CA LEU A 160 -5.72 15.73 2.24
C LEU A 160 -4.26 15.42 2.64
N ASP A 161 -3.60 16.34 3.38
CA ASP A 161 -2.22 16.15 3.87
C ASP A 161 -2.19 15.85 5.38
N ALA A 162 -2.19 14.56 5.71
CA ALA A 162 -2.04 14.00 7.04
C ALA A 162 -0.60 13.52 7.32
N PHE A 163 0.41 14.20 6.77
CA PHE A 163 1.82 13.87 7.03
C PHE A 163 2.11 13.84 8.53
N GLY A 164 2.69 12.75 9.04
CA GLY A 164 3.04 12.63 10.45
C GLY A 164 1.84 12.51 11.38
N PHE A 165 0.66 12.15 10.87
CA PHE A 165 -0.54 11.90 11.67
C PHE A 165 -0.29 10.80 12.72
N SER A 166 -0.80 11.01 13.93
CA SER A 166 -0.77 10.02 15.01
C SER A 166 -2.15 9.87 15.63
N GLY A 167 -2.66 8.65 15.72
CA GLY A 167 -3.93 8.42 16.41
C GLY A 167 -4.44 6.99 16.36
N THR A 168 -5.64 6.79 16.89
CA THR A 168 -6.23 5.45 17.03
C THR A 168 -6.62 4.84 15.69
N SER A 169 -7.36 5.58 14.86
CA SER A 169 -7.82 5.11 13.55
C SER A 169 -8.01 6.27 12.59
N LEU A 170 -7.78 6.01 11.30
CA LEU A 170 -8.16 6.87 10.19
C LEU A 170 -9.16 6.11 9.33
N VAL A 171 -10.44 6.53 9.36
CA VAL A 171 -11.52 5.85 8.65
C VAL A 171 -12.13 6.79 7.63
N ALA A 172 -11.80 6.58 6.37
CA ALA A 172 -12.16 7.42 5.23
C ALA A 172 -12.91 6.61 4.15
N THR A 173 -13.82 5.74 4.59
CA THR A 173 -14.67 4.95 3.69
C THR A 173 -15.50 5.87 2.79
N GLY A 174 -15.51 5.59 1.49
CA GLY A 174 -16.29 6.35 0.51
C GLY A 174 -15.78 7.77 0.23
N VAL A 175 -14.60 8.14 0.73
CA VAL A 175 -14.06 9.49 0.53
C VAL A 175 -13.78 9.76 -0.95
N ASN A 176 -14.08 10.98 -1.41
CA ASN A 176 -13.70 11.48 -2.72
C ASN A 176 -12.69 12.61 -2.58
N VAL A 177 -11.51 12.48 -3.18
CA VAL A 177 -10.42 13.47 -3.08
C VAL A 177 -9.89 13.84 -4.47
N GLY A 178 -9.95 15.13 -4.82
CA GLY A 178 -9.64 15.65 -6.16
C GLY A 178 -8.15 15.73 -6.51
N ASP A 179 -7.27 15.91 -5.52
CA ASP A 179 -5.82 16.03 -5.81
C ASP A 179 -4.97 14.89 -5.24
N GLY A 180 -5.25 14.36 -4.05
CA GLY A 180 -4.46 13.26 -3.48
C GLY A 180 -4.46 13.21 -1.96
N ILE A 181 -3.93 12.12 -1.41
CA ILE A 181 -3.90 11.85 0.03
C ILE A 181 -2.47 11.54 0.44
N SER A 182 -1.99 12.19 1.51
CA SER A 182 -0.69 11.92 2.12
C SER A 182 -0.89 11.56 3.58
N VAL A 183 -0.58 10.32 3.97
CA VAL A 183 -0.55 9.85 5.37
C VAL A 183 0.87 9.40 5.73
N ARG A 184 1.88 10.00 5.10
CA ARG A 184 3.28 9.56 5.19
C ARG A 184 3.83 9.78 6.60
N LYS A 185 4.71 8.89 7.05
CA LYS A 185 5.32 8.97 8.39
C LYS A 185 4.31 9.00 9.54
N GLY A 186 3.13 8.43 9.31
CA GLY A 186 2.09 8.34 10.32
C GLY A 186 2.34 7.19 11.29
N THR A 187 1.65 7.22 12.43
CA THR A 187 1.55 6.11 13.37
C THR A 187 0.09 5.93 13.73
N VAL A 188 -0.50 4.82 13.30
CA VAL A 188 -1.93 4.53 13.52
C VAL A 188 -2.05 3.25 14.33
N ASP A 189 -2.67 3.32 15.50
CA ASP A 189 -2.66 2.19 16.45
C ASP A 189 -3.51 1.01 15.96
N GLU A 190 -4.68 1.27 15.37
CA GLU A 190 -5.63 0.20 15.01
C GLU A 190 -5.84 0.04 13.51
N GLN A 191 -6.33 1.04 12.80
CA GLN A 191 -6.73 0.83 11.40
C GLN A 191 -6.65 2.08 10.53
N VAL A 192 -6.34 1.85 9.27
CA VAL A 192 -6.49 2.81 8.18
C VAL A 192 -7.45 2.21 7.15
N ASP A 193 -8.55 2.90 6.91
CA ASP A 193 -9.62 2.45 6.01
C ASP A 193 -9.86 3.50 4.92
N PHE A 194 -9.63 3.12 3.68
CA PHE A 194 -9.95 3.85 2.45
C PHE A 194 -10.88 3.01 1.55
N THR A 195 -11.69 2.13 2.14
CA THR A 195 -12.63 1.31 1.39
C THR A 195 -13.57 2.19 0.60
N GLN A 196 -13.86 1.80 -0.65
CA GLN A 196 -14.75 2.57 -1.54
C GLN A 196 -14.29 4.01 -1.84
N ALA A 197 -13.04 4.37 -1.52
CA ALA A 197 -12.52 5.69 -1.83
C ALA A 197 -12.38 5.91 -3.35
N THR A 198 -12.48 7.16 -3.79
CA THR A 198 -12.11 7.61 -5.14
C THR A 198 -11.11 8.75 -5.02
N VAL A 199 -9.90 8.56 -5.52
CA VAL A 199 -8.84 9.57 -5.43
C VAL A 199 -8.27 9.84 -6.81
N ASP A 200 -8.34 11.11 -7.23
CA ASP A 200 -7.95 11.56 -8.57
C ASP A 200 -6.43 11.71 -8.73
N GLY A 201 -5.70 12.01 -7.65
CA GLY A 201 -4.24 12.05 -7.67
C GLY A 201 -3.58 11.11 -6.66
N PRO A 202 -2.29 11.30 -6.33
CA PRO A 202 -1.49 10.25 -5.71
C PRO A 202 -1.87 10.02 -4.24
N VAL A 203 -1.78 8.76 -3.83
CA VAL A 203 -2.00 8.32 -2.44
C VAL A 203 -0.70 7.77 -1.87
N TRP A 204 -0.21 8.40 -0.80
CA TRP A 204 1.04 8.05 -0.15
C TRP A 204 0.82 7.68 1.31
N LEU A 205 0.96 6.40 1.62
CA LEU A 205 1.08 5.91 2.99
C LEU A 205 2.54 5.67 3.39
N SER A 206 3.51 5.99 2.52
CA SER A 206 4.90 5.59 2.70
C SER A 206 5.48 5.91 4.08
N HIS A 207 6.26 4.99 4.64
CA HIS A 207 6.87 5.10 5.98
C HIS A 207 5.88 5.20 7.14
N THR A 208 4.69 4.62 7.01
CA THR A 208 3.67 4.62 8.07
C THR A 208 3.63 3.29 8.78
N ASP A 209 3.53 3.36 10.11
CA ASP A 209 3.34 2.21 10.99
C ASP A 209 1.85 2.08 11.34
N ILE A 210 1.25 0.93 11.00
CA ILE A 210 -0.16 0.60 11.25
C ILE A 210 -0.21 -0.62 12.18
N GLY A 211 -0.67 -0.41 13.41
CA GLY A 211 -0.72 -1.44 14.46
C GLY A 211 -1.82 -2.49 14.28
N GLY A 212 -2.79 -2.27 13.39
CA GLY A 212 -3.73 -3.28 12.93
C GLY A 212 -3.84 -3.31 11.42
N HIS A 213 -5.03 -3.14 10.85
CA HIS A 213 -5.29 -3.43 9.43
C HIS A 213 -5.31 -2.18 8.54
N LEU A 214 -4.94 -2.38 7.28
CA LEU A 214 -5.05 -1.40 6.21
C LEU A 214 -6.05 -1.93 5.17
N ASP A 215 -7.24 -1.34 5.12
CA ASP A 215 -8.23 -1.68 4.11
C ASP A 215 -8.33 -0.56 3.08
N THR A 216 -8.10 -0.92 1.82
CA THR A 216 -8.21 -0.07 0.65
C THR A 216 -8.97 -0.82 -0.45
N GLY A 217 -9.92 -1.68 -0.06
CA GLY A 217 -10.75 -2.49 -0.94
C GLY A 217 -11.87 -1.70 -1.62
N ALA A 218 -12.32 -2.18 -2.78
CA ALA A 218 -13.36 -1.57 -3.61
C ALA A 218 -13.12 -0.09 -3.95
N ALA A 219 -11.86 0.36 -3.92
CA ALA A 219 -11.46 1.74 -4.13
C ALA A 219 -10.94 1.97 -5.56
N VAL A 220 -11.01 3.22 -6.02
CA VAL A 220 -10.49 3.64 -7.33
C VAL A 220 -9.43 4.72 -7.12
N TYR A 221 -8.21 4.40 -7.54
CA TYR A 221 -7.06 5.30 -7.55
C TYR A 221 -6.72 5.63 -8.99
N HIS A 222 -6.97 6.88 -9.41
CA HIS A 222 -6.68 7.35 -10.76
C HIS A 222 -5.18 7.62 -10.97
N ASP A 223 -4.42 7.74 -9.88
CA ASP A 223 -2.96 7.87 -9.89
C ASP A 223 -2.32 6.81 -8.97
N ARG A 224 -1.04 6.97 -8.67
CA ARG A 224 -0.22 6.03 -7.92
C ARG A 224 -0.73 5.82 -6.49
N LEU A 225 -0.79 4.55 -6.09
CA LEU A 225 -0.92 4.13 -4.70
C LEU A 225 0.44 3.64 -4.18
N SER A 226 0.95 4.25 -3.11
CA SER A 226 2.22 3.85 -2.50
C SER A 226 2.06 3.45 -1.03
N LEU A 227 2.36 2.18 -0.77
CA LEU A 227 2.53 1.56 0.54
C LEU A 227 4.02 1.27 0.83
N ALA A 228 4.92 1.94 0.11
CA ALA A 228 6.35 1.73 0.19
C ALA A 228 6.89 2.03 1.59
N HIS A 229 7.73 1.14 2.13
CA HIS A 229 8.27 1.25 3.48
C HIS A 229 7.20 1.30 4.60
N CYS A 230 5.97 0.90 4.34
CA CYS A 230 4.97 0.75 5.40
C CYS A 230 5.20 -0.53 6.20
N ARG A 231 4.76 -0.50 7.45
CA ARG A 231 4.65 -1.68 8.31
C ARG A 231 3.21 -1.82 8.76
N VAL A 232 2.62 -2.99 8.53
CA VAL A 232 1.24 -3.30 8.91
C VAL A 232 1.25 -4.56 9.75
N GLU A 233 0.88 -4.45 11.02
CA GLU A 233 0.85 -5.59 11.95
C GLU A 233 -0.35 -6.52 11.70
N GLY A 234 -1.43 -6.00 11.11
CA GLY A 234 -2.61 -6.76 10.70
C GLY A 234 -2.64 -7.04 9.21
N ASP A 235 -3.86 -7.19 8.69
CA ASP A 235 -4.12 -7.49 7.28
C ASP A 235 -4.02 -6.25 6.39
N VAL A 236 -3.63 -6.45 5.14
CA VAL A 236 -3.70 -5.46 4.06
C VAL A 236 -4.69 -5.96 3.02
N ALA A 237 -5.76 -5.21 2.77
CA ALA A 237 -6.78 -5.57 1.78
C ALA A 237 -6.85 -4.52 0.66
N LEU A 238 -6.65 -4.96 -0.59
CA LEU A 238 -6.84 -4.21 -1.83
C LEU A 238 -7.90 -4.88 -2.73
N ARG A 239 -8.73 -5.75 -2.15
CA ARG A 239 -9.73 -6.55 -2.87
C ARG A 239 -10.61 -5.66 -3.74
N ASP A 240 -10.93 -6.08 -4.96
CA ASP A 240 -11.86 -5.39 -5.86
C ASP A 240 -11.48 -3.93 -6.19
N SER A 241 -10.24 -3.51 -5.94
CA SER A 241 -9.79 -2.14 -6.19
C SER A 241 -9.19 -1.96 -7.58
N THR A 242 -9.09 -0.70 -8.02
CA THR A 242 -8.46 -0.31 -9.27
C THR A 242 -7.39 0.74 -9.01
N VAL A 243 -6.17 0.51 -9.52
CA VAL A 243 -5.07 1.48 -9.56
C VAL A 243 -4.74 1.74 -11.02
N GLU A 244 -5.11 2.90 -11.54
CA GLU A 244 -4.90 3.27 -12.95
C GLU A 244 -3.45 3.65 -13.25
N ALA A 245 -2.61 3.79 -12.22
CA ALA A 245 -1.17 3.97 -12.35
C ALA A 245 -0.36 2.82 -11.73
N GLU A 246 0.71 3.16 -11.01
CA GLU A 246 1.62 2.21 -10.38
C GLU A 246 1.19 1.89 -8.94
N LEU A 247 1.34 0.63 -8.54
CA LEU A 247 1.24 0.21 -7.14
C LEU A 247 2.66 -0.02 -6.58
N LEU A 248 3.06 0.79 -5.61
CA LEU A 248 4.37 0.68 -4.97
C LEU A 248 4.23 0.04 -3.58
N LEU A 249 4.86 -1.13 -3.42
CA LEU A 249 4.91 -1.96 -2.23
C LEU A 249 6.37 -2.24 -1.80
N ASP A 250 7.33 -1.49 -2.33
CA ASP A 250 8.74 -1.75 -2.07
C ASP A 250 9.04 -1.60 -0.57
N HIS A 251 9.77 -2.58 -0.03
CA HIS A 251 10.06 -2.66 1.42
C HIS A 251 8.82 -2.65 2.33
N LEU A 252 7.63 -2.98 1.83
CA LEU A 252 6.43 -3.20 2.65
C LEU A 252 6.65 -4.41 3.57
N HIS A 253 6.25 -4.31 4.83
CA HIS A 253 6.16 -5.43 5.76
C HIS A 253 4.71 -5.63 6.21
N VAL A 254 4.13 -6.79 5.91
CA VAL A 254 2.79 -7.19 6.36
C VAL A 254 2.91 -8.42 7.25
N CYS A 255 2.50 -8.28 8.51
CA CYS A 255 2.47 -9.39 9.47
C CYS A 255 1.23 -10.29 9.29
N GLY A 256 0.10 -9.70 8.89
CA GLY A 256 -1.13 -10.41 8.54
C GLY A 256 -1.18 -10.88 7.10
N THR A 257 -2.39 -11.05 6.57
CA THR A 257 -2.65 -11.41 5.18
C THR A 257 -2.52 -10.22 4.23
N PHE A 258 -2.17 -10.48 2.98
CA PHE A 258 -2.20 -9.51 1.89
C PHE A 258 -3.21 -9.98 0.84
N ASP A 259 -4.38 -9.36 0.80
CA ASP A 259 -5.48 -9.71 -0.08
C ASP A 259 -5.57 -8.70 -1.24
N ALA A 260 -5.11 -9.10 -2.42
CA ALA A 260 -5.20 -8.39 -3.69
C ALA A 260 -6.14 -9.13 -4.66
N THR A 261 -7.14 -9.84 -4.14
CA THR A 261 -8.12 -10.55 -4.95
C THR A 261 -8.87 -9.60 -5.87
N ASN A 262 -8.94 -9.93 -7.16
CA ASN A 262 -9.63 -9.12 -8.19
C ASN A 262 -9.15 -7.65 -8.25
N LEU A 263 -7.90 -7.38 -7.84
CA LEU A 263 -7.28 -6.06 -7.99
C LEU A 263 -6.86 -5.82 -9.46
N HIS A 264 -7.13 -4.62 -9.96
CA HIS A 264 -6.66 -4.16 -11.28
C HIS A 264 -5.55 -3.11 -11.15
N VAL A 265 -4.43 -3.28 -11.86
CA VAL A 265 -3.31 -2.32 -11.90
C VAL A 265 -2.85 -2.07 -13.35
N ALA A 266 -2.73 -0.82 -13.79
CA ALA A 266 -2.46 -0.49 -15.20
C ALA A 266 -1.01 -0.10 -15.53
N HIS A 267 -0.16 0.22 -14.55
CA HIS A 267 1.25 0.58 -14.82
C HIS A 267 2.28 -0.21 -14.00
N GLY A 268 1.87 -1.34 -13.42
CA GLY A 268 2.76 -2.31 -12.79
C GLY A 268 2.80 -2.25 -11.26
N VAL A 269 3.50 -3.22 -10.69
CA VAL A 269 3.63 -3.42 -9.24
C VAL A 269 5.11 -3.54 -8.90
N ASP A 270 5.60 -2.70 -7.99
CA ASP A 270 6.96 -2.82 -7.43
C ASP A 270 6.86 -3.25 -5.97
N ALA A 271 7.16 -4.52 -5.69
CA ALA A 271 7.19 -5.12 -4.37
C ALA A 271 8.60 -5.67 -4.03
N LYS A 272 9.65 -5.02 -4.53
CA LYS A 272 11.02 -5.47 -4.22
C LYS A 272 11.30 -5.39 -2.73
N SER A 273 11.99 -6.41 -2.22
CA SER A 273 12.41 -6.50 -0.83
C SER A 273 11.28 -6.38 0.19
N SER A 274 10.03 -6.64 -0.20
CA SER A 274 8.91 -6.71 0.72
C SER A 274 8.91 -8.01 1.54
N GLN A 275 8.22 -8.00 2.66
CA GLN A 275 8.07 -9.13 3.55
C GLN A 275 6.60 -9.37 3.86
N PHE A 276 6.14 -10.59 3.62
CA PHE A 276 4.79 -11.04 3.90
C PHE A 276 4.85 -12.26 4.83
N ASP A 277 4.42 -12.07 6.06
CA ASP A 277 4.45 -13.13 7.07
C ASP A 277 3.21 -14.04 6.95
N GLY A 278 2.07 -13.47 6.56
CA GLY A 278 0.82 -14.17 6.27
C GLY A 278 0.60 -14.48 4.78
N GLU A 279 -0.57 -15.03 4.49
CA GLU A 279 -0.98 -15.45 3.14
C GLU A 279 -1.05 -14.26 2.18
N VAL A 280 -0.59 -14.46 0.94
CA VAL A 280 -0.63 -13.46 -0.13
C VAL A 280 -1.53 -13.96 -1.26
N ASP A 281 -2.65 -13.28 -1.47
CA ASP A 281 -3.66 -13.68 -2.46
C ASP A 281 -3.77 -12.64 -3.59
N PHE A 282 -3.33 -13.02 -4.78
CA PHE A 282 -3.53 -12.28 -6.04
C PHE A 282 -4.57 -12.99 -6.93
N THR A 283 -5.48 -13.79 -6.39
CA THR A 283 -6.46 -14.51 -7.20
C THR A 283 -7.30 -13.55 -8.04
N GLU A 284 -7.46 -13.85 -9.33
CA GLU A 284 -8.16 -12.98 -10.31
C GLU A 284 -7.53 -11.59 -10.52
N PHE A 285 -6.31 -11.36 -10.00
CA PHE A 285 -5.57 -10.13 -10.23
C PHE A 285 -5.31 -9.87 -11.72
N THR A 286 -5.49 -8.61 -12.12
CA THR A 286 -5.24 -8.17 -13.50
C THR A 286 -4.21 -7.04 -13.51
N ALA A 287 -3.08 -7.27 -14.18
CA ALA A 287 -2.14 -6.22 -14.53
C ALA A 287 -2.17 -5.96 -16.03
N THR A 288 -2.31 -4.70 -16.43
CA THR A 288 -2.06 -4.26 -17.81
C THR A 288 -0.79 -3.44 -17.81
N GLY A 289 0.11 -3.64 -18.77
CA GLY A 289 1.37 -2.89 -18.84
C GLY A 289 2.32 -3.05 -17.65
N GLY A 290 3.38 -2.23 -17.65
CA GLY A 290 4.37 -2.18 -16.56
C GLY A 290 5.21 -3.46 -16.38
N HIS A 291 5.86 -3.52 -15.21
CA HIS A 291 6.58 -4.68 -14.68
C HIS A 291 5.95 -5.10 -13.35
N LEU A 292 5.98 -6.40 -13.05
CA LEU A 292 5.58 -6.93 -11.75
C LEU A 292 6.82 -7.49 -11.07
N GLU A 293 7.34 -6.76 -10.09
CA GLU A 293 8.65 -7.01 -9.50
C GLU A 293 8.53 -7.40 -8.03
N PHE A 294 8.83 -8.65 -7.71
CA PHE A 294 8.90 -9.20 -6.36
C PHE A 294 10.34 -9.63 -6.02
N GLY A 295 11.32 -8.97 -6.62
CA GLY A 295 12.73 -9.31 -6.44
C GLY A 295 13.15 -9.16 -4.97
N TYR A 296 13.85 -10.17 -4.43
CA TYR A 296 14.26 -10.23 -3.02
C TYR A 296 13.12 -10.23 -2.00
N ALA A 297 11.86 -10.38 -2.43
CA ALA A 297 10.72 -10.47 -1.52
C ALA A 297 10.76 -11.78 -0.70
N ARG A 298 10.15 -11.73 0.49
CA ARG A 298 10.00 -12.87 1.39
C ARG A 298 8.52 -13.18 1.60
N PHE A 299 8.19 -14.46 1.47
CA PHE A 299 6.85 -15.01 1.67
C PHE A 299 6.94 -16.16 2.66
N ASP A 300 6.38 -15.99 3.85
CA ASP A 300 6.44 -17.01 4.91
C ASP A 300 5.19 -17.89 4.99
N ALA A 301 4.19 -17.59 4.17
CA ALA A 301 2.98 -18.39 3.96
C ALA A 301 2.61 -18.50 2.48
N ALA A 302 1.46 -19.14 2.22
CA ALA A 302 1.01 -19.46 0.87
C ALA A 302 0.85 -18.21 -0.01
N VAL A 303 1.11 -18.39 -1.31
CA VAL A 303 1.04 -17.31 -2.32
C VAL A 303 0.21 -17.80 -3.49
N TYR A 304 -0.87 -17.09 -3.81
CA TYR A 304 -1.80 -17.46 -4.89
C TYR A 304 -1.78 -16.44 -6.02
N PHE A 305 -1.50 -16.90 -7.22
CA PHE A 305 -1.66 -16.18 -8.49
C PHE A 305 -2.62 -16.98 -9.38
N ASP A 306 -3.72 -17.46 -8.79
CA ASP A 306 -4.70 -18.25 -9.49
C ASP A 306 -5.61 -17.34 -10.34
N ALA A 307 -5.92 -17.77 -11.57
CA ALA A 307 -6.73 -17.04 -12.54
C ALA A 307 -6.24 -15.61 -12.87
N VAL A 308 -4.95 -15.31 -12.65
CA VAL A 308 -4.41 -13.99 -12.95
C VAL A 308 -4.28 -13.73 -14.45
N THR A 309 -4.47 -12.47 -14.83
CA THR A 309 -4.18 -11.97 -16.19
C THR A 309 -3.12 -10.89 -16.12
N ILE A 310 -1.92 -11.20 -16.62
CA ILE A 310 -0.77 -10.31 -16.61
C ILE A 310 -0.42 -9.99 -18.07
N ASP A 311 -0.94 -8.87 -18.55
CA ASP A 311 -0.56 -8.28 -19.83
C ASP A 311 0.62 -7.33 -19.68
N SER A 312 1.69 -7.85 -19.09
CA SER A 312 2.93 -7.12 -18.82
C SER A 312 4.10 -7.81 -19.51
N THR A 313 5.22 -7.10 -19.63
CA THR A 313 6.41 -7.67 -20.26
C THR A 313 7.10 -8.72 -19.39
N HIS A 314 6.93 -8.64 -18.06
CA HIS A 314 7.70 -9.41 -17.10
C HIS A 314 7.01 -9.53 -15.73
N LEU A 315 7.02 -10.75 -15.18
CA LEU A 315 6.73 -11.07 -13.78
C LEU A 315 7.99 -11.68 -13.16
N SER A 316 8.54 -11.01 -12.15
CA SER A 316 9.83 -11.35 -11.55
C SER A 316 9.74 -11.71 -10.08
N PHE A 317 10.28 -12.87 -9.70
CA PHE A 317 10.56 -13.28 -8.33
C PHE A 317 12.06 -13.50 -8.14
N GLN A 318 12.89 -12.71 -8.83
CA GLN A 318 14.34 -12.89 -8.80
C GLN A 318 14.87 -12.83 -7.35
N ASN A 319 15.61 -13.85 -6.95
CA ASN A 319 16.13 -13.99 -5.58
C ASN A 319 15.06 -13.92 -4.48
N ALA A 320 13.79 -14.19 -4.78
CA ALA A 320 12.73 -14.26 -3.77
C ALA A 320 12.87 -15.51 -2.90
N HIS A 321 12.34 -15.43 -1.68
CA HIS A 321 12.37 -16.52 -0.70
C HIS A 321 10.95 -16.92 -0.30
N PHE A 322 10.62 -18.19 -0.51
CA PHE A 322 9.35 -18.80 -0.12
C PHE A 322 9.62 -19.81 0.98
N SER A 323 9.13 -19.53 2.19
CA SER A 323 9.47 -20.27 3.40
C SER A 323 8.32 -21.09 4.00
N GLY A 324 7.08 -20.83 3.59
CA GLY A 324 5.94 -21.67 3.94
C GLY A 324 4.79 -21.59 2.93
N GLY A 325 3.99 -22.65 2.84
CA GLY A 325 2.76 -22.66 2.06
C GLY A 325 2.94 -22.85 0.55
N THR A 326 1.86 -23.21 -0.13
CA THR A 326 1.92 -23.47 -1.58
C THR A 326 2.08 -22.16 -2.34
N VAL A 327 2.93 -22.16 -3.38
CA VAL A 327 3.01 -21.08 -4.37
C VAL A 327 2.26 -21.55 -5.62
N SER A 328 1.10 -20.96 -5.89
CA SER A 328 0.13 -21.47 -6.86
C SER A 328 -0.06 -20.52 -8.04
N PHE A 329 -0.02 -21.09 -9.24
CA PHE A 329 -0.44 -20.46 -10.50
C PHE A 329 -1.38 -21.42 -11.21
N VAL A 330 -2.68 -21.32 -10.95
CA VAL A 330 -3.72 -22.13 -11.60
C VAL A 330 -4.48 -21.29 -12.60
N ARG A 331 -4.52 -21.72 -13.86
CA ARG A 331 -5.21 -21.00 -14.95
C ARG A 331 -4.72 -19.56 -15.12
N ALA A 332 -3.46 -19.29 -14.78
CA ALA A 332 -2.83 -18.00 -14.97
C ALA A 332 -2.52 -17.75 -16.45
N ALA A 333 -2.64 -16.50 -16.89
CA ALA A 333 -2.30 -16.04 -18.23
C ALA A 333 -1.28 -14.89 -18.14
N ILE A 334 -0.04 -15.18 -18.51
CA ILE A 334 1.07 -14.23 -18.49
C ILE A 334 1.49 -14.00 -19.95
N THR A 335 1.39 -12.79 -20.48
CA THR A 335 1.79 -12.52 -21.88
C THR A 335 3.31 -12.42 -22.03
N GLY A 336 3.99 -11.94 -20.99
CA GLY A 336 5.44 -11.77 -20.92
C GLY A 336 6.24 -12.99 -20.43
N THR A 337 7.37 -12.70 -19.80
CA THR A 337 8.25 -13.69 -19.16
C THR A 337 7.93 -13.83 -17.67
N LEU A 338 7.95 -15.06 -17.16
CA LEU A 338 8.00 -15.37 -15.73
C LEU A 338 9.44 -15.73 -15.36
N THR A 339 10.05 -15.02 -14.41
CA THR A 339 11.37 -15.39 -13.86
C THR A 339 11.32 -15.64 -12.38
N LEU A 340 12.04 -16.67 -11.95
CA LEU A 340 12.32 -17.03 -10.57
C LEU A 340 13.83 -17.15 -10.35
N SER A 341 14.67 -16.57 -11.20
CA SER A 341 16.13 -16.79 -11.16
C SER A 341 16.72 -16.56 -9.76
N GLY A 342 17.43 -17.55 -9.24
CA GLY A 342 18.03 -17.52 -7.89
C GLY A 342 17.04 -17.62 -6.72
N ALA A 343 15.74 -17.82 -6.97
CA ALA A 343 14.74 -17.97 -5.93
C ALA A 343 14.97 -19.24 -5.08
N ARG A 344 14.38 -19.24 -3.89
CA ARG A 344 14.51 -20.34 -2.93
C ARG A 344 13.15 -20.71 -2.36
N PHE A 345 12.85 -22.00 -2.39
CA PHE A 345 11.65 -22.59 -1.83
C PHE A 345 12.06 -23.61 -0.77
N THR A 346 11.49 -23.52 0.42
CA THR A 346 11.64 -24.55 1.46
C THR A 346 10.87 -25.83 1.09
N PRO A 347 11.12 -26.96 1.77
CA PRO A 347 10.31 -28.18 1.60
C PRO A 347 8.81 -27.97 1.81
N GLU A 348 8.45 -27.01 2.66
CA GLU A 348 7.07 -26.63 2.97
C GLU A 348 6.43 -25.72 1.92
N SER A 349 7.19 -25.34 0.88
CA SER A 349 6.78 -24.40 -0.16
C SER A 349 6.70 -25.04 -1.56
N PRO A 350 5.73 -25.93 -1.83
CA PRO A 350 5.59 -26.53 -3.15
C PRO A 350 5.21 -25.46 -4.19
N PHE A 351 5.80 -25.57 -5.38
CA PHE A 351 5.56 -24.66 -6.50
C PHE A 351 4.67 -25.33 -7.55
N ARG A 352 3.49 -24.76 -7.78
CA ARG A 352 2.45 -25.37 -8.62
C ARG A 352 2.07 -24.45 -9.78
N MET A 353 2.17 -24.97 -11.00
CA MET A 353 1.67 -24.31 -12.20
C MET A 353 0.73 -25.26 -12.95
N VAL A 354 -0.56 -24.94 -13.01
CA VAL A 354 -1.58 -25.82 -13.60
C VAL A 354 -2.45 -25.07 -14.59
N GLU A 355 -2.55 -25.58 -15.81
CA GLU A 355 -3.30 -24.93 -16.91
C GLU A 355 -2.85 -23.47 -17.19
N THR A 356 -1.61 -23.15 -16.80
CA THR A 356 -1.04 -21.81 -16.93
C THR A 356 -0.46 -21.61 -18.33
N ARG A 357 -0.57 -20.39 -18.85
CA ARG A 357 -0.02 -19.98 -20.15
C ARG A 357 1.00 -18.87 -19.94
N VAL A 358 2.19 -19.06 -20.50
CA VAL A 358 3.26 -18.05 -20.51
C VAL A 358 3.61 -17.73 -21.96
N GLY A 359 3.42 -16.47 -22.32
CA GLY A 359 3.51 -15.99 -23.69
C GLY A 359 4.94 -15.84 -24.22
N ARG A 360 5.93 -15.76 -23.32
CA ARG A 360 7.35 -15.78 -23.65
C ARG A 360 8.08 -16.92 -22.94
N ASN A 361 8.95 -16.59 -21.99
CA ASN A 361 9.84 -17.55 -21.33
C ASN A 361 9.42 -17.83 -19.89
N VAL A 362 9.71 -19.04 -19.42
CA VAL A 362 9.80 -19.36 -17.99
C VAL A 362 11.28 -19.53 -17.66
N VAL A 363 11.81 -18.72 -16.74
CA VAL A 363 13.22 -18.69 -16.38
C VAL A 363 13.37 -19.03 -14.90
N CYS A 364 13.89 -20.21 -14.62
CA CYS A 364 14.10 -20.76 -13.28
C CYS A 364 15.59 -21.08 -13.05
N ASP A 365 16.55 -20.34 -13.63
CA ASP A 365 17.96 -20.68 -13.45
C ASP A 365 18.43 -20.47 -12.00
N HIS A 366 19.31 -21.35 -11.51
CA HIS A 366 19.87 -21.30 -10.16
C HIS A 366 18.83 -21.36 -9.02
N VAL A 367 17.69 -22.04 -9.24
CA VAL A 367 16.62 -22.14 -8.23
C VAL A 367 16.76 -23.36 -7.34
N SER A 368 16.54 -23.16 -6.04
CA SER A 368 16.46 -24.26 -5.07
C SER A 368 15.02 -24.53 -4.68
N PHE A 369 14.44 -25.62 -5.22
CA PHE A 369 13.14 -26.14 -4.83
C PHE A 369 13.29 -27.25 -3.78
N GLY A 370 13.15 -26.89 -2.50
CA GLY A 370 13.20 -27.86 -1.39
C GLY A 370 12.02 -28.83 -1.37
N GLY A 371 10.91 -28.47 -2.01
CA GLY A 371 9.67 -29.25 -2.07
C GLY A 371 9.35 -29.81 -3.47
N GLU A 372 8.06 -29.98 -3.73
CA GLU A 372 7.55 -30.39 -5.03
C GLU A 372 7.46 -29.22 -6.02
N VAL A 373 7.88 -29.45 -7.25
CA VAL A 373 7.50 -28.65 -8.43
C VAL A 373 6.47 -29.46 -9.20
N TYR A 374 5.24 -28.94 -9.28
CA TYR A 374 4.12 -29.57 -9.97
C TYR A 374 3.66 -28.71 -11.14
N TRP A 375 4.12 -29.06 -12.34
CA TRP A 375 3.67 -28.46 -13.58
C TRP A 375 2.75 -29.43 -14.31
N ASN A 376 1.53 -28.98 -14.63
CA ASN A 376 0.56 -29.79 -15.36
C ASN A 376 -0.20 -28.94 -16.37
N ALA A 377 -0.27 -29.41 -17.61
CA ALA A 377 -0.88 -28.66 -18.71
C ALA A 377 -0.34 -27.21 -18.85
N LEU A 378 0.92 -26.99 -18.47
CA LEU A 378 1.60 -25.70 -18.64
C LEU A 378 1.92 -25.50 -20.13
N ARG A 379 1.72 -24.27 -20.64
CA ARG A 379 2.12 -23.91 -22.01
C ARG A 379 3.05 -22.72 -21.99
N VAL A 380 4.20 -22.88 -22.63
CA VAL A 380 5.22 -21.83 -22.77
C VAL A 380 5.52 -21.65 -24.25
N ASN A 381 5.29 -20.45 -24.79
CA ASN A 381 5.44 -20.22 -26.23
C ASN A 381 6.91 -20.20 -26.66
N ASP A 382 7.79 -19.58 -25.87
CA ASP A 382 9.22 -19.48 -26.19
C ASP A 382 9.99 -20.53 -25.39
N ASN A 383 10.85 -20.12 -24.45
CA ASN A 383 11.83 -21.02 -23.85
C ASN A 383 11.52 -21.31 -22.37
N VAL A 384 11.93 -22.49 -21.93
CA VAL A 384 12.02 -22.85 -20.52
C VAL A 384 13.49 -23.03 -20.16
N ASP A 385 13.97 -22.19 -19.25
CA ASP A 385 15.28 -22.35 -18.60
C ASP A 385 15.05 -22.89 -17.19
N PHE A 386 15.52 -24.10 -16.95
CA PHE A 386 15.46 -24.82 -15.68
C PHE A 386 16.88 -25.28 -15.27
N SER A 387 17.90 -24.54 -15.72
CA SER A 387 19.30 -24.89 -15.49
C SER A 387 19.77 -24.56 -14.07
N ASP A 388 20.80 -25.28 -13.62
CA ASP A 388 21.44 -25.08 -12.30
C ASP A 388 20.45 -25.18 -11.11
N CYS A 389 19.36 -25.93 -11.29
CA CYS A 389 18.32 -26.14 -10.29
C CYS A 389 18.59 -27.33 -9.36
N THR A 390 18.12 -27.25 -8.12
CA THR A 390 17.93 -28.42 -7.25
C THR A 390 16.46 -28.60 -6.92
N VAL A 391 15.92 -29.81 -7.10
CA VAL A 391 14.50 -30.12 -6.87
C VAL A 391 14.36 -31.39 -6.04
N THR A 392 13.44 -31.41 -5.08
CA THR A 392 13.10 -32.65 -4.36
C THR A 392 12.23 -33.55 -5.23
N ALA A 393 11.02 -33.11 -5.59
CA ALA A 393 10.11 -33.87 -6.44
C ALA A 393 9.65 -33.02 -7.63
N LEU A 394 9.63 -33.61 -8.82
CA LEU A 394 9.31 -32.91 -10.06
C LEU A 394 8.23 -33.66 -10.84
N GLU A 395 7.12 -32.98 -11.13
CA GLU A 395 6.18 -33.33 -12.21
C GLU A 395 6.24 -32.23 -13.27
N PHE A 396 6.58 -32.61 -14.50
CA PHE A 396 6.98 -31.69 -15.55
C PHE A 396 6.06 -31.79 -16.78
N GLY A 397 4.77 -31.61 -16.59
CA GLY A 397 3.78 -31.56 -17.67
C GLY A 397 3.71 -30.18 -18.32
N VAL A 398 4.51 -29.99 -19.37
CA VAL A 398 4.64 -28.71 -20.08
C VAL A 398 4.77 -28.90 -21.60
N GLU A 399 4.11 -28.04 -22.36
CA GLU A 399 4.34 -27.84 -23.80
C GLU A 399 5.20 -26.58 -24.01
N ILE A 400 6.35 -26.74 -24.66
CA ILE A 400 7.36 -25.70 -24.89
C ILE A 400 7.53 -25.50 -26.40
N GLY A 401 7.25 -24.29 -26.88
CA GLY A 401 7.39 -23.93 -28.30
C GLY A 401 8.84 -23.73 -28.75
N GLY A 402 9.72 -23.32 -27.84
CA GLY A 402 11.14 -23.09 -28.06
C GLY A 402 12.05 -24.10 -27.36
N ARG A 403 13.15 -23.61 -26.78
CA ARG A 403 14.19 -24.43 -26.15
C ARG A 403 13.82 -24.83 -24.73
N LEU A 404 14.22 -26.04 -24.34
CA LEU A 404 14.38 -26.46 -22.94
C LEU A 404 15.87 -26.46 -22.56
N ASP A 405 16.28 -25.69 -21.56
CA ASP A 405 17.56 -25.88 -20.87
C ASP A 405 17.32 -26.51 -19.49
N PHE A 406 17.86 -27.70 -19.28
CA PHE A 406 17.80 -28.50 -18.06
C PHE A 406 19.22 -28.90 -17.62
N ALA A 407 20.22 -28.11 -18.01
CA ALA A 407 21.61 -28.38 -17.69
C ALA A 407 21.87 -28.19 -16.19
N TYR A 408 22.73 -29.03 -15.62
CA TYR A 408 23.16 -28.98 -14.21
C TYR A 408 22.01 -29.11 -13.18
N THR A 409 20.83 -29.52 -13.61
CA THR A 409 19.69 -29.75 -12.74
C THR A 409 19.85 -31.05 -11.96
N TYR A 410 19.55 -31.01 -10.66
CA TYR A 410 19.56 -32.16 -9.77
C TYR A 410 18.17 -32.43 -9.19
N VAL A 411 17.63 -33.62 -9.42
CA VAL A 411 16.35 -34.08 -8.83
C VAL A 411 16.61 -35.24 -7.87
N SER A 412 16.25 -35.05 -6.59
CA SER A 412 16.67 -35.96 -5.50
C SER A 412 15.66 -37.04 -5.11
N ALA A 413 14.37 -36.88 -5.40
CA ALA A 413 13.33 -37.86 -5.09
C ALA A 413 12.68 -38.44 -6.34
N ARG A 414 11.64 -37.80 -6.91
CA ARG A 414 10.95 -38.29 -8.13
C ARG A 414 11.07 -37.29 -9.27
N ALA A 415 11.21 -37.79 -10.49
CA ALA A 415 11.17 -36.99 -11.71
C ALA A 415 10.16 -37.61 -12.68
N GLY A 416 9.05 -36.91 -12.93
CA GLY A 416 8.03 -37.27 -13.89
C GLY A 416 7.98 -36.27 -15.04
N PHE A 417 8.18 -36.75 -16.26
CA PHE A 417 7.96 -35.99 -17.49
C PHE A 417 6.72 -36.57 -18.17
N THR A 418 5.55 -36.13 -17.70
CA THR A 418 4.25 -36.60 -18.17
C THR A 418 3.66 -35.61 -19.14
N GLU A 419 3.31 -36.03 -20.35
CA GLU A 419 2.77 -35.16 -21.41
C GLU A 419 3.69 -33.96 -21.74
N THR A 420 5.00 -34.11 -21.51
CA THR A 420 6.00 -33.08 -21.83
C THR A 420 6.23 -33.00 -23.33
N VAL A 421 6.07 -31.83 -23.94
CA VAL A 421 6.36 -31.61 -25.37
C VAL A 421 7.38 -30.49 -25.51
N VAL A 422 8.51 -30.75 -26.15
CA VAL A 422 9.53 -29.73 -26.46
C VAL A 422 9.71 -29.65 -27.96
N ARG A 423 9.32 -28.52 -28.56
CA ARG A 423 9.39 -28.31 -30.01
C ARG A 423 10.78 -27.90 -30.49
N GLY A 424 11.51 -27.13 -29.68
CA GLY A 424 12.88 -26.72 -29.95
C GLY A 424 13.92 -27.68 -29.37
N PRO A 425 15.21 -27.26 -29.38
CA PRO A 425 16.29 -28.05 -28.80
C PRO A 425 16.12 -28.26 -27.29
N ALA A 426 16.51 -29.42 -26.79
CA ALA A 426 16.49 -29.77 -25.37
C ALA A 426 17.90 -30.10 -24.88
N ARG A 427 18.34 -29.45 -23.78
CA ARG A 427 19.66 -29.65 -23.19
C ARG A 427 19.53 -30.25 -21.79
N PHE A 428 20.24 -31.34 -21.55
CA PHE A 428 20.30 -32.07 -20.26
C PHE A 428 21.74 -32.23 -19.77
N THR A 429 22.64 -31.32 -20.13
CA THR A 429 24.07 -31.45 -19.81
C THR A 429 24.29 -31.51 -18.31
N SER A 430 24.95 -32.56 -17.81
CA SER A 430 25.23 -32.80 -16.39
C SER A 430 23.98 -32.83 -15.50
N ALA A 431 22.82 -33.18 -16.06
CA ALA A 431 21.61 -33.41 -15.28
C ALA A 431 21.76 -34.69 -14.44
N ARG A 432 21.26 -34.65 -13.20
CA ARG A 432 21.33 -35.76 -12.24
C ARG A 432 19.97 -36.09 -11.66
N PHE A 433 19.66 -37.39 -11.61
CA PHE A 433 18.45 -37.92 -11.01
C PHE A 433 18.79 -39.03 -10.02
N ASP A 434 18.28 -38.94 -8.79
CA ASP A 434 18.46 -40.00 -7.78
C ASP A 434 17.37 -41.10 -7.86
N SER A 435 16.45 -40.98 -8.82
CA SER A 435 15.52 -42.04 -9.22
C SER A 435 15.37 -42.08 -10.74
N GLU A 436 14.86 -43.20 -11.27
CA GLU A 436 14.57 -43.34 -12.69
C GLU A 436 13.48 -42.34 -13.12
N PRO A 437 13.79 -41.40 -14.05
CA PRO A 437 12.78 -40.48 -14.55
C PRO A 437 11.70 -41.21 -15.34
N SER A 438 10.43 -40.93 -15.07
CA SER A 438 9.33 -41.44 -15.88
C SER A 438 9.09 -40.55 -17.09
N LEU A 439 8.97 -41.16 -18.27
CA LEU A 439 8.68 -40.48 -19.54
C LEU A 439 7.35 -41.02 -20.06
N THR A 440 6.23 -40.40 -19.65
CA THR A 440 4.89 -40.86 -20.02
C THR A 440 4.33 -39.87 -21.04
N ASP A 441 4.11 -40.31 -22.27
CA ASP A 441 3.62 -39.45 -23.38
C ASP A 441 4.48 -38.19 -23.62
N ALA A 442 5.78 -38.27 -23.31
CA ALA A 442 6.75 -37.20 -23.56
C ALA A 442 7.28 -37.22 -25.00
N THR A 443 7.39 -36.04 -25.63
CA THR A 443 7.88 -35.85 -27.00
C THR A 443 8.93 -34.75 -27.06
N LEU A 444 10.10 -35.06 -27.63
CA LEU A 444 11.15 -34.07 -27.96
C LEU A 444 11.28 -34.02 -29.48
N GLU A 445 10.90 -32.90 -30.09
CA GLU A 445 10.90 -32.74 -31.57
C GLU A 445 12.24 -32.18 -32.09
N GLY A 446 12.96 -31.39 -31.27
CA GLY A 446 14.24 -30.79 -31.63
C GLY A 446 15.47 -31.59 -31.23
N ASP A 447 16.66 -31.02 -31.47
CA ASP A 447 17.94 -31.64 -31.11
C ASP A 447 18.09 -31.84 -29.60
N VAL A 448 18.55 -33.02 -29.18
CA VAL A 448 18.77 -33.35 -27.77
C VAL A 448 20.27 -33.39 -27.46
N ALA A 449 20.71 -32.54 -26.55
CA ALA A 449 22.07 -32.48 -26.03
C ALA A 449 22.14 -33.06 -24.60
N ALA A 450 22.47 -34.35 -24.49
CA ALA A 450 22.60 -35.07 -23.23
C ALA A 450 24.06 -35.54 -23.02
N TYR A 451 24.84 -34.70 -22.34
CA TYR A 451 26.22 -35.03 -21.95
C TYR A 451 26.27 -35.19 -20.44
N ASP A 452 26.96 -36.22 -19.93
CA ASP A 452 27.17 -36.42 -18.49
C ASP A 452 25.87 -36.52 -17.66
N VAL A 453 24.80 -37.05 -18.26
CA VAL A 453 23.55 -37.34 -17.54
C VAL A 453 23.75 -38.56 -16.64
N SER A 454 23.31 -38.47 -15.39
CA SER A 454 23.40 -39.57 -14.43
C SER A 454 22.05 -39.89 -13.79
N VAL A 455 21.78 -41.20 -13.67
CA VAL A 455 20.64 -41.74 -12.92
C VAL A 455 21.22 -42.70 -11.89
N GLN A 456 21.04 -42.42 -10.60
CA GLN A 456 21.58 -43.21 -9.51
C GLN A 456 20.50 -43.48 -8.47
N SER A 457 19.92 -44.67 -8.49
CA SER A 457 19.06 -45.11 -7.38
C SER A 457 19.90 -45.22 -6.11
N PRO A 458 19.49 -44.67 -4.95
CA PRO A 458 20.20 -44.88 -3.71
C PRO A 458 20.31 -46.39 -3.46
N GLU A 459 21.54 -46.90 -3.31
CA GLU A 459 21.78 -48.29 -2.94
C GLU A 459 20.93 -48.60 -1.71
N THR A 460 20.00 -49.54 -1.84
CA THR A 460 19.15 -50.01 -0.74
C THR A 460 20.08 -50.47 0.39
N ARG A 461 20.16 -49.69 1.47
CA ARG A 461 21.03 -49.99 2.60
C ARG A 461 20.26 -50.63 3.75
#